data_AF-U2Q2T4-F1
#
_entry.id   AF-U2Q2T4-F1
#
_cell.length_a   1.000
_cell.length_b   1.000
_cell.length_c   1.000
_cell.angle_alpha   90.00
_cell.angle_beta   90.00
_cell.angle_gamma   90.00
#
_symmetry.space_group_name_H-M   'P 1'
#
loop_
_entity.id
_entity.type
_entity.pdbx_description
1 polymer ?
#
loop_
_entity_poly.entity_id
_entity_poly.type
_entity_poly.pdbx_seq_one_letter_code
_entity_poly.pdbx_strand_id
1 'polypeptide(L)'
;MKVKNIIVKLTIILSLFLFLSCQNKNSELEKKVEKLEKENAEILKKQKEQQNAQENTANIKKEEKTLQPKIKNYEDKIKDRIADYEAARDKVSEEYGWSVEETQANEKLNEKLDDELTKVYNLIRERMSESRKIEFRNEQRQWIKNRKKKVENSNNGEDGNPGMGGRAGANVEILTYQELTKDRLIKFARMYDNME
;
A
#
# COMPACT_ATOMS: atom_id res chain seq x y z
N MET A 1 -29.10 32.44 -44.78
CA MET A 1 -28.06 31.39 -44.94
C MET A 1 -26.67 31.74 -44.38
N LYS A 2 -26.28 33.02 -44.20
CA LYS A 2 -24.89 33.37 -43.81
C LYS A 2 -24.54 33.15 -42.33
N VAL A 3 -25.48 33.31 -41.39
CA VAL A 3 -25.22 33.21 -39.93
C VAL A 3 -25.00 31.76 -39.46
N LYS A 4 -25.75 30.80 -40.01
CA LYS A 4 -25.59 29.36 -39.69
C LYS A 4 -24.19 28.83 -40.07
N ASN A 5 -23.65 29.29 -41.20
CA ASN A 5 -22.30 28.90 -41.64
C ASN A 5 -21.18 29.50 -40.78
N ILE A 6 -21.41 30.62 -40.10
CA ILE A 6 -20.43 31.25 -39.21
C ILE A 6 -20.42 30.52 -37.86
N ILE A 7 -21.60 30.16 -37.33
CA ILE A 7 -21.72 29.40 -36.07
C ILE A 7 -21.08 28.02 -36.20
N VAL A 8 -21.34 27.30 -37.31
CA VAL A 8 -20.73 25.98 -37.58
C VAL A 8 -19.21 26.06 -37.67
N LYS A 9 -18.66 27.11 -38.31
CA LYS A 9 -17.20 27.32 -38.39
C LYS A 9 -16.57 27.63 -37.03
N LEU A 10 -17.23 28.43 -36.18
CA LEU A 10 -16.75 28.72 -34.83
C LEU A 10 -16.75 27.48 -33.92
N THR A 11 -17.77 26.62 -34.01
CA THR A 11 -17.80 25.34 -33.24
C THR A 11 -16.73 24.34 -33.69
N ILE A 12 -16.36 24.33 -34.98
CA ILE A 12 -15.28 23.47 -35.49
C ILE A 12 -13.91 23.99 -35.04
N ILE A 13 -13.70 25.31 -35.04
CA ILE A 13 -12.43 25.92 -34.59
C ILE A 13 -12.23 25.73 -33.08
N LEU A 14 -13.29 25.86 -32.27
CA LEU A 14 -13.21 25.68 -30.81
C LEU A 14 -12.93 24.21 -30.42
N SER A 15 -13.52 23.24 -31.14
CA SER A 15 -13.25 21.81 -30.92
C SER A 15 -11.82 21.42 -31.32
N LEU A 16 -11.28 21.94 -32.43
CA LEU A 16 -9.87 21.74 -32.82
C LEU A 16 -8.86 22.31 -31.80
N PHE A 17 -9.16 23.46 -31.16
CA PHE A 17 -8.31 24.04 -30.10
C PHE A 17 -8.29 23.19 -28.81
N LEU A 18 -9.41 22.56 -28.45
CA LEU A 18 -9.52 21.62 -27.32
C LEU A 18 -8.73 20.32 -27.58
N PHE A 19 -8.75 19.80 -28.82
CA PHE A 19 -7.96 18.63 -29.21
C PHE A 19 -6.44 18.88 -29.20
N LEU A 20 -5.97 20.03 -29.73
CA LEU A 20 -4.56 20.43 -29.69
C LEU A 20 -4.04 20.63 -28.25
N SER A 21 -4.87 21.20 -27.37
CA SER A 21 -4.52 21.41 -25.95
C SER A 21 -4.46 20.11 -25.15
N CYS A 22 -5.28 19.10 -25.50
CA CYS A 22 -5.23 17.77 -24.89
C CYS A 22 -4.01 16.95 -25.32
N GLN A 23 -3.62 17.00 -26.60
CA GLN A 23 -2.42 16.27 -27.07
C GLN A 23 -1.13 16.82 -26.46
N ASN A 24 -1.02 18.15 -26.29
CA ASN A 24 0.18 18.77 -25.72
C ASN A 24 0.39 18.38 -24.23
N LYS A 25 -0.69 18.35 -23.43
CA LYS A 25 -0.65 17.92 -22.02
C LYS A 25 -0.32 16.43 -21.88
N ASN A 26 -0.85 15.58 -22.76
CA ASN A 26 -0.54 14.15 -22.75
C ASN A 26 0.94 13.90 -23.06
N SER A 27 1.52 14.64 -24.02
CA SER A 27 2.96 14.56 -24.32
C SER A 27 3.85 15.02 -23.16
N GLU A 28 3.39 15.98 -22.35
CA GLU A 28 4.12 16.48 -21.18
C GLU A 28 4.04 15.48 -20.01
N LEU A 29 2.88 14.84 -19.83
CA LEU A 29 2.69 13.73 -18.90
C LEU A 29 3.55 12.52 -19.27
N GLU A 30 3.59 12.12 -20.54
CA GLU A 30 4.44 11.04 -21.03
C GLU A 30 5.93 11.35 -20.79
N LYS A 31 6.39 12.57 -21.08
CA LYS A 31 7.76 13.01 -20.78
C LYS A 31 8.07 13.00 -19.27
N LYS A 32 7.11 13.35 -18.42
CA LYS A 32 7.27 13.27 -16.95
C LYS A 32 7.34 11.82 -16.46
N VAL A 33 6.52 10.92 -17.04
CA VAL A 33 6.56 9.49 -16.74
C VAL A 33 7.90 8.88 -17.17
N GLU A 34 8.36 9.15 -18.39
CA GLU A 34 9.65 8.65 -18.88
C GLU A 34 10.84 9.18 -18.05
N LYS A 35 10.77 10.46 -17.63
CA LYS A 35 11.78 11.04 -16.73
C LYS A 35 11.77 10.36 -15.35
N LEU A 36 10.60 10.09 -14.78
CA LEU A 36 10.46 9.38 -13.50
C LEU A 36 10.92 7.93 -13.62
N GLU A 37 10.68 7.26 -14.75
CA GLU A 37 11.16 5.90 -14.99
C GLU A 37 12.69 5.85 -15.12
N LYS A 38 13.30 6.82 -15.82
CA LYS A 38 14.75 6.97 -15.91
C LYS A 38 15.38 7.26 -14.54
N GLU A 39 14.79 8.17 -13.76
CA GLU A 39 15.26 8.51 -12.42
C GLU A 39 15.13 7.30 -11.46
N ASN A 40 14.03 6.54 -11.55
CA ASN A 40 13.86 5.30 -10.77
C ASN A 40 14.87 4.21 -11.18
N ALA A 41 15.15 4.05 -12.48
CA ALA A 41 16.16 3.11 -12.96
C ALA A 41 17.58 3.51 -12.49
N GLU A 42 17.89 4.80 -12.48
CA GLU A 42 19.17 5.32 -12.00
C GLU A 42 19.32 5.17 -10.48
N ILE A 43 18.26 5.41 -9.71
CA ILE A 43 18.22 5.13 -8.26
C ILE A 43 18.43 3.64 -7.98
N LEU A 44 17.79 2.75 -8.75
CA LEU A 44 17.97 1.31 -8.61
C LEU A 44 19.41 0.88 -8.93
N LYS A 45 20.02 1.49 -9.95
CA LYS A 45 21.42 1.24 -10.32
C LYS A 45 22.39 1.76 -9.25
N LYS A 46 22.18 2.98 -8.74
CA LYS A 46 22.97 3.55 -7.62
C LYS A 46 22.81 2.75 -6.33
N GLN A 47 21.62 2.23 -6.03
CA GLN A 47 21.42 1.32 -4.90
C GLN A 47 22.18 0.00 -5.07
N LYS A 48 22.20 -0.56 -6.29
CA LYS A 48 22.96 -1.77 -6.61
C LYS A 48 24.48 -1.52 -6.55
N GLU A 49 24.94 -0.36 -7.00
CA GLU A 49 26.36 0.05 -6.92
C GLU A 49 26.78 0.35 -5.47
N GLN A 50 25.92 0.95 -4.64
CA GLN A 50 26.17 1.12 -3.20
C GLN A 50 26.20 -0.21 -2.43
N GLN A 51 25.36 -1.18 -2.82
CA GLN A 51 25.41 -2.54 -2.27
C GLN A 51 26.70 -3.28 -2.67
N ASN A 52 27.13 -3.16 -3.93
CA ASN A 52 28.40 -3.74 -4.41
C ASN A 52 29.63 -3.03 -3.82
N ALA A 53 29.54 -1.74 -3.49
CA ALA A 53 30.59 -1.00 -2.80
C ALA A 53 30.67 -1.36 -1.31
N GLN A 54 29.54 -1.69 -0.65
CA GLN A 54 29.53 -2.24 0.71
C GLN A 54 30.02 -3.69 0.79
N GLU A 55 29.92 -4.49 -0.28
CA GLU A 55 30.51 -5.83 -0.34
C GLU A 55 32.05 -5.81 -0.29
N ASN A 56 32.71 -4.72 -0.71
CA ASN A 56 34.17 -4.60 -0.68
C ASN A 56 34.73 -3.93 0.58
N THR A 57 33.89 -3.61 1.58
CA THR A 57 34.34 -3.09 2.90
C THR A 57 33.66 -3.79 4.08
N ALA A 58 33.29 -5.06 3.91
CA ALA A 58 32.81 -5.93 4.99
C ALA A 58 33.75 -7.12 5.22
N ASN A 59 35.06 -6.89 5.11
CA ASN A 59 36.04 -7.68 5.87
C ASN A 59 36.47 -6.83 7.07
N ILE A 60 35.67 -6.85 8.13
CA ILE A 60 36.08 -6.73 9.55
C ILE A 60 34.81 -6.94 10.40
N LYS A 61 34.86 -8.02 11.20
CA LYS A 61 33.91 -8.45 12.24
C LYS A 61 32.52 -8.88 11.74
N LYS A 62 32.48 -10.13 11.26
CA LYS A 62 31.31 -11.00 11.36
C LYS A 62 31.06 -11.26 12.85
N GLU A 63 30.37 -10.34 13.53
CA GLU A 63 29.61 -10.73 14.72
C GLU A 63 28.58 -11.73 14.22
N GLU A 64 28.74 -12.98 14.64
CA GLU A 64 27.80 -14.05 14.37
C GLU A 64 26.49 -13.68 15.08
N LYS A 65 25.63 -12.90 14.40
CA LYS A 65 24.30 -12.54 14.91
C LYS A 65 23.51 -13.84 14.97
N THR A 66 23.55 -14.49 16.12
CA THR A 66 22.75 -15.69 16.40
C THR A 66 21.29 -15.33 16.14
N LEU A 67 20.68 -15.97 15.14
CA LEU A 67 19.26 -15.79 14.85
C LEU A 67 18.45 -16.07 16.11
N GLN A 68 17.45 -15.23 16.39
CA GLN A 68 16.52 -15.53 17.46
C GLN A 68 15.84 -16.89 17.19
N PRO A 69 15.58 -17.71 18.23
CA PRO A 69 14.84 -18.95 18.07
C PRO A 69 13.52 -18.74 17.32
N LYS A 70 13.19 -19.63 16.39
CA LYS A 70 11.95 -19.53 15.64
C LYS A 70 10.76 -19.73 16.57
N ILE A 71 9.79 -18.83 16.49
CA ILE A 71 8.52 -18.97 17.21
C ILE A 71 7.70 -20.02 16.45
N LYS A 72 7.32 -21.11 17.13
CA LYS A 72 6.49 -22.17 16.54
C LYS A 72 5.02 -21.75 16.47
N ASN A 73 4.32 -22.21 15.43
CA ASN A 73 2.89 -22.00 15.20
C ASN A 73 2.52 -20.51 15.28
N TYR A 74 3.27 -19.67 14.58
CA TYR A 74 3.12 -18.23 14.62
C TYR A 74 1.79 -17.79 14.00
N GLU A 75 1.28 -18.48 12.97
CA GLU A 75 -0.04 -18.22 12.39
C GLU A 75 -1.15 -18.34 13.44
N ASP A 76 -1.18 -19.43 14.21
CA ASP A 76 -2.20 -19.63 15.23
C ASP A 76 -2.10 -18.56 16.33
N LYS A 77 -0.88 -18.28 16.80
CA LYS A 77 -0.64 -17.19 17.77
C LYS A 77 -1.07 -15.81 17.24
N ILE A 78 -0.96 -15.57 15.94
CA ILE A 78 -1.44 -14.33 15.31
C ILE A 78 -2.96 -14.30 15.26
N LYS A 79 -3.61 -15.41 14.90
CA LYS A 79 -5.08 -15.51 14.90
C LYS A 79 -5.64 -15.24 16.29
N ASP A 80 -5.03 -15.80 17.33
CA ASP A 80 -5.42 -15.56 18.72
C ASP A 80 -5.32 -14.06 19.07
N ARG A 81 -4.20 -13.41 18.74
CA ARG A 81 -4.03 -11.96 19.00
C ARG A 81 -5.02 -11.10 18.21
N ILE A 82 -5.29 -11.45 16.95
CA ILE A 82 -6.29 -10.74 16.13
C ILE A 82 -7.67 -10.88 16.79
N ALA A 83 -8.05 -12.09 17.22
CA ALA A 83 -9.32 -12.32 17.90
C ALA A 83 -9.44 -11.50 19.19
N ASP A 84 -8.36 -11.40 19.98
CA ASP A 84 -8.33 -10.56 21.18
C ASP A 84 -8.54 -9.07 20.86
N TYR A 85 -7.91 -8.56 19.79
CA TYR A 85 -8.08 -7.18 19.35
C TYR A 85 -9.50 -6.91 18.81
N GLU A 86 -10.06 -7.87 18.08
CA GLU A 86 -11.44 -7.81 17.58
C GLU A 86 -12.44 -7.82 18.74
N ALA A 87 -12.27 -8.70 19.72
CA ALA A 87 -13.12 -8.73 20.91
C ALA A 87 -13.04 -7.40 21.70
N ALA A 88 -11.88 -6.75 21.75
CA ALA A 88 -11.75 -5.43 22.36
C ALA A 88 -12.49 -4.34 21.57
N ARG A 89 -12.46 -4.38 20.23
CA ARG A 89 -13.23 -3.47 19.37
C ARG A 89 -14.73 -3.74 19.50
N ASP A 90 -15.15 -5.01 19.48
CA ASP A 90 -16.55 -5.41 19.51
C ASP A 90 -17.24 -4.94 20.78
N LYS A 91 -16.56 -4.97 21.94
CA LYS A 91 -17.08 -4.38 23.18
C LYS A 91 -17.43 -2.89 23.04
N VAL A 92 -16.63 -2.13 22.29
CA VAL A 92 -16.92 -0.71 22.03
C VAL A 92 -18.12 -0.58 21.09
N SER A 93 -18.23 -1.45 20.07
CA SER A 93 -19.38 -1.47 19.15
C SER A 93 -20.68 -1.84 19.88
N GLU A 94 -20.64 -2.79 20.81
CA GLU A 94 -21.79 -3.19 21.65
C GLU A 94 -22.27 -2.06 22.56
N GLU A 95 -21.35 -1.28 23.13
CA GLU A 95 -21.67 -0.21 24.08
C GLU A 95 -22.10 1.09 23.40
N TYR A 96 -21.43 1.47 22.30
CA TYR A 96 -21.60 2.79 21.67
C TYR A 96 -22.28 2.74 20.29
N GLY A 97 -22.45 1.57 19.68
CA GLY A 97 -23.02 1.42 18.34
C GLY A 97 -22.30 2.26 17.30
N TRP A 98 -23.05 2.88 16.39
CA TRP A 98 -22.49 3.68 15.28
C TRP A 98 -22.04 5.10 15.67
N SER A 99 -21.11 5.18 16.62
CA SER A 99 -20.61 6.41 17.22
C SER A 99 -19.20 6.80 16.74
N VAL A 100 -18.62 7.83 17.35
CA VAL A 100 -17.22 8.23 17.13
C VAL A 100 -16.27 7.25 17.80
N GLU A 101 -16.65 6.74 18.98
CA GLU A 101 -15.91 5.73 19.75
C GLU A 101 -15.74 4.44 18.94
N GLU A 102 -16.76 4.00 18.21
CA GLU A 102 -16.64 2.83 17.32
C GLU A 102 -15.65 3.09 16.18
N THR A 103 -15.69 4.26 15.54
CA THR A 103 -14.72 4.62 14.50
C THR A 103 -13.29 4.61 15.05
N GLN A 104 -13.07 5.20 16.22
CA GLN A 104 -11.76 5.20 16.88
C GLN A 104 -11.32 3.78 17.27
N ALA A 105 -12.24 2.90 17.67
CA ALA A 105 -11.93 1.51 17.96
C ALA A 105 -11.49 0.73 16.71
N ASN A 106 -12.14 0.97 15.57
CA ASN A 106 -11.72 0.39 14.28
C ASN A 106 -10.34 0.92 13.83
N GLU A 107 -10.06 2.21 14.01
CA GLU A 107 -8.73 2.78 13.73
C GLU A 107 -7.65 2.15 14.62
N LYS A 108 -7.93 2.00 15.92
CA LYS A 108 -7.02 1.35 16.87
C LYS A 108 -6.77 -0.12 16.52
N LEU A 109 -7.78 -0.84 16.04
CA LEU A 109 -7.60 -2.20 15.53
C LEU A 109 -6.64 -2.21 14.32
N ASN A 110 -6.80 -1.26 13.39
CA ASN A 110 -5.88 -1.12 12.24
C ASN A 110 -4.43 -0.86 12.67
N GLU A 111 -4.20 -0.01 13.67
CA GLU A 111 -2.86 0.21 14.24
C GLU A 111 -2.25 -1.09 14.78
N LYS A 112 -3.04 -1.88 15.53
CA LYS A 112 -2.58 -3.18 16.06
C LYS A 112 -2.25 -4.17 14.95
N LEU A 113 -3.03 -4.18 13.86
CA LEU A 113 -2.78 -5.05 12.72
C LEU A 113 -1.49 -4.65 11.98
N ASP A 114 -1.21 -3.36 11.79
CA ASP A 114 0.04 -2.89 11.19
C ASP A 114 1.26 -3.19 12.07
N ASP A 115 1.12 -3.07 13.39
CA ASP A 115 2.15 -3.46 14.35
C ASP A 115 2.50 -4.95 14.19
N GLU A 116 1.49 -5.83 14.20
CA GLU A 116 1.70 -7.27 14.00
C GLU A 116 2.27 -7.58 12.60
N LEU A 117 1.81 -6.89 11.56
CA LEU A 117 2.32 -7.05 10.20
C LEU A 117 3.79 -6.66 10.09
N THR A 118 4.18 -5.57 10.75
CA THR A 118 5.56 -5.10 10.81
C THR A 118 6.45 -6.08 11.58
N LYS A 119 5.96 -6.62 12.71
CA LYS A 119 6.68 -7.64 13.48
C LYS A 119 6.98 -8.87 12.64
N VAL A 120 5.97 -9.47 12.00
CA VAL A 120 6.18 -10.69 11.19
C VAL A 120 7.02 -10.42 9.94
N TYR A 121 6.88 -9.24 9.32
CA TYR A 121 7.74 -8.82 8.21
C TYR A 121 9.22 -8.80 8.61
N ASN A 122 9.53 -8.28 9.80
CA ASN A 122 10.90 -8.26 10.29
C ASN A 122 11.41 -9.66 10.64
N LEU A 123 10.59 -10.49 11.28
CA LEU A 123 10.91 -11.89 11.58
C LEU A 123 11.22 -12.71 10.32
N ILE A 124 10.43 -12.54 9.26
CA ILE A 124 10.69 -13.13 7.95
C ILE A 124 12.03 -12.64 7.40
N ARG A 125 12.24 -11.32 7.40
CA ARG A 125 13.45 -10.73 6.84
C ARG A 125 14.71 -11.26 7.51
N GLU A 126 14.72 -11.39 8.84
CA GLU A 126 15.88 -11.90 9.56
C GLU A 126 16.33 -13.29 9.11
N ARG A 127 15.41 -14.12 8.60
CA ARG A 127 15.65 -15.48 8.10
C ARG A 127 15.95 -15.57 6.61
N MET A 128 15.81 -14.47 5.87
CA MET A 128 16.07 -14.44 4.44
C MET A 128 17.53 -14.14 4.11
N SER A 129 18.00 -14.64 2.96
CA SER A 129 19.24 -14.17 2.34
C SER A 129 19.16 -12.68 1.98
N GLU A 130 20.30 -11.99 1.85
CA GLU A 130 20.31 -10.55 1.52
C GLU A 130 19.63 -10.24 0.19
N SER A 131 19.83 -11.06 -0.84
CA SER A 131 19.15 -10.90 -2.13
C SER A 131 17.63 -11.01 -1.98
N ARG A 132 17.14 -12.01 -1.22
CA ARG A 132 15.71 -12.19 -0.98
C ARG A 132 15.12 -11.09 -0.10
N LYS A 133 15.88 -10.53 0.85
CA LYS A 133 15.45 -9.37 1.66
C LYS A 133 15.15 -8.14 0.79
N ILE A 134 15.93 -7.90 -0.27
CA ILE A 134 15.71 -6.77 -1.18
C ILE A 134 14.42 -6.96 -1.98
N GLU A 135 14.23 -8.15 -2.55
CA GLU A 135 13.03 -8.50 -3.31
C GLU A 135 11.78 -8.42 -2.43
N PHE A 136 11.81 -9.04 -1.24
CA PHE A 136 10.69 -9.04 -0.30
C PHE A 136 10.30 -7.63 0.17
N ARG A 137 11.28 -6.74 0.37
CA ARG A 137 11.02 -5.32 0.66
C ARG A 137 10.30 -4.63 -0.49
N ASN A 138 10.69 -4.91 -1.72
CA ASN A 138 10.06 -4.32 -2.90
C ASN A 138 8.64 -4.86 -3.09
N GLU A 139 8.42 -6.16 -2.92
CA GLU A 139 7.08 -6.78 -2.90
C GLU A 139 6.19 -6.12 -1.84
N GLN A 140 6.72 -5.87 -0.63
CA GLN A 140 5.97 -5.22 0.43
C GLN A 140 5.65 -3.75 0.11
N ARG A 141 6.59 -3.01 -0.48
CA ARG A 141 6.35 -1.63 -0.94
C ARG A 141 5.25 -1.56 -2.00
N GLN A 142 5.27 -2.48 -2.98
CA GLN A 142 4.23 -2.53 -4.01
C GLN A 142 2.87 -2.90 -3.40
N TRP A 143 2.86 -3.84 -2.46
CA TRP A 143 1.63 -4.19 -1.74
C TRP A 143 1.06 -2.99 -0.96
N ILE A 144 1.89 -2.19 -0.26
CA ILE A 144 1.44 -0.98 0.46
C ILE A 144 0.83 0.04 -0.52
N LYS A 145 1.46 0.28 -1.67
CA LYS A 145 0.92 1.18 -2.71
C LYS A 145 -0.44 0.70 -3.22
N ASN A 146 -0.55 -0.60 -3.48
CA ASN A 146 -1.80 -1.20 -3.95
C ASN A 146 -2.90 -1.18 -2.88
N ARG A 147 -2.55 -1.44 -1.61
CA ARG A 147 -3.49 -1.33 -0.47
C ARG A 147 -4.02 0.10 -0.39
N LYS A 148 -3.12 1.11 -0.41
CA LYS A 148 -3.51 2.51 -0.35
C LYS A 148 -4.52 2.87 -1.44
N LYS A 149 -4.22 2.53 -2.70
CA LYS A 149 -5.13 2.78 -3.83
C LYS A 149 -6.48 2.06 -3.66
N LYS A 150 -6.48 0.81 -3.17
CA LYS A 150 -7.72 0.06 -2.94
C LYS A 150 -8.58 0.70 -1.85
N VAL A 151 -7.95 1.17 -0.77
CA VAL A 151 -8.63 1.85 0.34
C VAL A 151 -9.20 3.19 -0.12
N GLU A 152 -8.40 4.03 -0.78
CA GLU A 152 -8.85 5.34 -1.32
C GLU A 152 -10.01 5.19 -2.31
N ASN A 153 -10.09 4.07 -3.03
CA ASN A 153 -11.17 3.79 -3.97
C ASN A 153 -12.31 2.95 -3.41
N SER A 154 -12.22 2.49 -2.15
CA SER A 154 -13.18 1.55 -1.55
C SER A 154 -14.56 2.15 -1.35
N ASN A 155 -14.62 3.47 -1.19
CA ASN A 155 -15.84 4.24 -1.03
C ASN A 155 -16.26 4.93 -2.34
N ASN A 156 -15.63 4.64 -3.48
CA ASN A 156 -16.08 5.17 -4.77
C ASN A 156 -17.21 4.30 -5.34
N GLY A 157 -18.16 4.92 -6.05
CA GLY A 157 -19.14 4.23 -6.86
C GLY A 157 -18.50 3.50 -8.05
N GLU A 158 -19.27 2.66 -8.72
CA GLU A 158 -18.83 1.94 -9.94
C GLU A 158 -18.38 2.88 -11.06
N ASP A 159 -18.92 4.10 -11.07
CA ASP A 159 -18.57 5.19 -12.00
C ASP A 159 -17.29 5.97 -11.60
N GLY A 160 -16.67 5.61 -10.47
CA GLY A 160 -15.49 6.27 -9.93
C GLY A 160 -15.77 7.56 -9.17
N ASN A 161 -17.04 7.97 -9.02
CA ASN A 161 -17.38 9.14 -8.22
C ASN A 161 -17.35 8.81 -6.71
N PRO A 162 -17.08 9.79 -5.82
CA PRO A 162 -17.13 9.56 -4.39
C PRO A 162 -18.51 9.03 -3.95
N GLY A 163 -18.52 7.97 -3.15
CA GLY A 163 -19.73 7.36 -2.60
C GLY A 163 -20.20 8.07 -1.33
N MET A 164 -20.19 7.38 -0.20
CA MET A 164 -20.74 7.91 1.04
C MET A 164 -19.87 9.06 1.59
N GLY A 165 -20.50 10.14 2.04
CA GLY A 165 -19.80 11.24 2.72
C GLY A 165 -19.63 11.02 4.22
N GLY A 166 -18.77 11.84 4.84
CA GLY A 166 -18.62 11.92 6.30
C GLY A 166 -18.13 10.62 6.95
N ARG A 167 -18.57 10.36 8.19
CA ARG A 167 -18.13 9.20 8.98
C ARG A 167 -18.49 7.85 8.33
N ALA A 168 -19.57 7.79 7.55
CA ALA A 168 -19.94 6.56 6.84
C ALA A 168 -18.88 6.19 5.79
N GLY A 169 -18.49 7.12 4.94
CA GLY A 169 -17.43 6.91 3.96
C GLY A 169 -16.08 6.58 4.61
N ALA A 170 -15.71 7.30 5.67
CA ALA A 170 -14.48 7.01 6.41
C ALA A 170 -14.45 5.58 6.97
N ASN A 171 -15.57 5.09 7.54
CA ASN A 171 -15.63 3.71 8.05
C ASN A 171 -15.53 2.66 6.94
N VAL A 172 -16.02 2.93 5.72
CA VAL A 172 -15.82 2.02 4.56
C VAL A 172 -14.32 1.86 4.27
N GLU A 173 -13.58 2.96 4.26
CA GLU A 173 -12.14 2.95 4.05
C GLU A 173 -11.38 2.24 5.19
N ILE A 174 -11.75 2.52 6.44
CA ILE A 174 -11.17 1.90 7.64
C ILE A 174 -11.36 0.38 7.63
N LEU A 175 -12.59 -0.10 7.32
CA LEU A 175 -12.88 -1.53 7.28
C LEU A 175 -12.17 -2.22 6.10
N THR A 176 -12.12 -1.57 4.93
CA THR A 176 -11.35 -2.10 3.79
C THR A 176 -9.85 -2.20 4.11
N TYR A 177 -9.31 -1.20 4.81
CA TYR A 177 -7.92 -1.23 5.29
C TYR A 177 -7.68 -2.41 6.22
N GLN A 178 -8.60 -2.64 7.15
CA GLN A 178 -8.57 -3.73 8.13
C GLN A 178 -8.47 -5.09 7.44
N GLU A 179 -9.39 -5.38 6.51
CA GLU A 179 -9.46 -6.65 5.79
C GLU A 179 -8.18 -6.92 5.01
N LEU A 180 -7.73 -5.96 4.21
CA LEU A 180 -6.51 -6.10 3.41
C LEU A 180 -5.27 -6.35 4.30
N THR A 181 -5.21 -5.68 5.45
CA THR A 181 -4.08 -5.80 6.40
C THR A 181 -4.11 -7.16 7.12
N LYS A 182 -5.29 -7.63 7.55
CA LYS A 182 -5.48 -8.98 8.13
C LYS A 182 -5.04 -10.07 7.16
N ASP A 183 -5.50 -10.02 5.90
CA ASP A 183 -5.13 -11.01 4.89
C ASP A 183 -3.62 -11.10 4.67
N ARG A 184 -2.98 -9.92 4.58
CA ARG A 184 -1.52 -9.85 4.42
C ARG A 184 -0.78 -10.38 5.65
N LEU A 185 -1.27 -10.06 6.84
CA LEU A 185 -0.71 -10.52 8.10
C LEU A 185 -0.77 -12.05 8.21
N ILE A 186 -1.92 -12.67 7.93
CA ILE A 186 -2.06 -14.14 7.93
C ILE A 186 -1.16 -14.78 6.87
N LYS A 187 -1.06 -14.18 5.67
CA LYS A 187 -0.13 -14.65 4.63
C LYS A 187 1.33 -14.63 5.13
N PHE A 188 1.75 -13.55 5.80
CA PHE A 188 3.11 -13.47 6.34
C PHE A 188 3.32 -14.43 7.51
N ALA A 189 2.33 -14.62 8.38
CA ALA A 189 2.43 -15.59 9.47
C ALA A 189 2.64 -17.02 8.93
N ARG A 190 1.87 -17.43 7.92
CA ARG A 190 2.08 -18.70 7.17
C ARG A 190 3.46 -18.80 6.56
N MET A 191 3.92 -17.72 5.92
CA MET A 191 5.25 -17.68 5.30
C MET A 191 6.34 -17.89 6.34
N TYR A 192 6.23 -17.25 7.51
CA TYR A 192 7.17 -17.40 8.61
C TYR A 192 7.17 -18.82 9.19
N ASP A 193 5.99 -19.44 9.37
CA ASP A 193 5.88 -20.81 9.85
C ASP A 193 6.52 -21.83 8.90
N ASN A 194 6.66 -21.51 7.62
CA ASN A 194 7.32 -22.35 6.62
C ASN A 194 8.83 -22.09 6.46
N MET A 195 9.43 -21.19 7.25
CA MET A 195 10.87 -20.90 7.22
C MET A 195 11.65 -21.77 8.21
N GLU A 196 12.92 -22.03 7.94
CA GLU A 196 13.81 -22.71 8.90
C GLU A 196 14.37 -21.74 9.98
#